data_AF-A0A2J0T0Y3-F1
#
_entry.id   AF-A0A2J0T0Y3-F1
#
_cell.length_a   1.000
_cell.length_b   1.000
_cell.length_c   1.000
_cell.angle_alpha   90.00
_cell.angle_beta   90.00
_cell.angle_gamma   90.00
#
_symmetry.space_group_name_H-M   'P 1'
#
loop_
_entity.id
_entity.type
_entity.pdbx_description
1 polymer ?
#
loop_
_entity_poly.entity_id
_entity_poly.type
_entity_poly.pdbx_seq_one_letter_code
_entity_poly.pdbx_strand_id
1 'polypeptide(L)'
;MGSRNRINWITVLLYVALITAGFGAALGLLSLTGQISLGKDAPAWVQAIGSIVAILIAVAVPSAQHYLTERKQEREMADKARSLGLMLLPHIQEFAERNNAVWTDEDPDEHAQSLGEDACVIGPLAESALNIPPAITAVISRIHELGPAAEGLQRAIYNVTRARELMIVTGATVEHLQSGPLYKSRMATYSKSKFYGLLWDTLAALTTSQNRIEAFFFRPSALNPSD
;
A
#
# COMPACT_ATOMS: atom_id res chain seq x y z
N MET A 1 25.77 26.09 -1.21
CA MET A 1 26.28 24.89 -1.93
C MET A 1 27.09 24.05 -0.96
N GLY A 2 26.45 23.16 -0.20
CA GLY A 2 27.12 22.28 0.76
C GLY A 2 27.19 20.87 0.19
N SER A 3 28.37 20.44 -0.25
CA SER A 3 28.63 19.05 -0.64
C SER A 3 28.51 18.15 0.58
N ARG A 4 27.33 17.56 0.81
CA ARG A 4 27.18 16.45 1.77
C ARG A 4 27.87 15.23 1.17
N ASN A 5 29.13 15.02 1.55
CA ASN A 5 29.87 13.80 1.28
C ASN A 5 29.06 12.62 1.85
N ARG A 6 28.35 11.89 0.99
CA ARG A 6 27.76 10.60 1.36
C ARG A 6 28.92 9.69 1.74
N ILE A 7 28.98 9.32 3.03
CA ILE A 7 30.00 8.42 3.53
C ILE A 7 29.85 7.10 2.76
N ASN A 8 30.78 6.84 1.86
CA ASN A 8 30.80 5.61 1.09
C ASN A 8 31.31 4.49 2.01
N TRP A 9 30.39 3.78 2.64
CA TRP A 9 30.70 2.69 3.58
C TRP A 9 31.56 1.58 2.97
N ILE A 10 31.49 1.37 1.65
CA ILE A 10 32.39 0.45 0.95
C ILE A 10 33.82 0.99 1.01
N THR A 11 34.00 2.28 0.73
CA THR A 11 35.30 2.96 0.83
C THR A 11 35.83 2.96 2.26
N VAL A 12 34.96 3.16 3.27
CA VAL A 12 35.35 3.08 4.69
C VAL A 12 35.79 1.68 5.07
N LEU A 13 35.04 0.63 4.71
CA LEU A 13 35.42 -0.77 4.96
C LEU A 13 36.74 -1.13 4.27
N LEU A 14 36.92 -0.68 3.04
CA LEU A 14 38.14 -0.93 2.27
C LEU A 14 39.34 -0.23 2.92
N TYR A 15 39.19 1.02 3.37
CA TYR A 15 40.24 1.72 4.12
C TYR A 15 40.54 1.07 5.47
N VAL A 16 39.52 0.65 6.23
CA VAL A 16 39.72 -0.06 7.50
C VAL A 16 40.46 -1.38 7.25
N ALA A 17 40.08 -2.15 6.24
CA ALA A 17 40.78 -3.39 5.88
C ALA A 17 42.23 -3.14 5.47
N LEU A 18 42.48 -2.09 4.67
CA LEU A 18 43.83 -1.70 4.23
C LEU A 18 44.70 -1.22 5.41
N ILE A 19 44.14 -0.44 6.33
CA ILE A 19 44.84 0.00 7.54
C ILE A 19 45.15 -1.19 8.45
N THR A 20 44.21 -2.12 8.61
CA THR A 20 44.41 -3.33 9.44
C THR A 20 45.47 -4.25 8.83
N ALA A 21 45.45 -4.44 7.51
CA ALA A 21 46.46 -5.18 6.78
C ALA A 21 47.83 -4.49 6.84
N GLY A 22 47.87 -3.16 6.73
CA GLY A 22 49.08 -2.36 6.86
C GLY A 22 49.67 -2.42 8.26
N PHE A 23 48.85 -2.35 9.31
CA PHE A 23 49.29 -2.52 10.69
C PHE A 23 49.79 -3.94 10.96
N GLY A 24 49.10 -4.96 10.45
CA GLY A 24 49.53 -6.35 10.53
C GLY A 24 50.88 -6.58 9.83
N ALA A 25 51.06 -6.03 8.64
CA ALA A 25 52.31 -6.10 7.89
C ALA A 25 53.45 -5.33 8.58
N ALA A 26 53.17 -4.14 9.14
CA ALA A 26 54.15 -3.35 9.89
C ALA A 26 54.59 -4.04 11.18
N LEU A 27 53.66 -4.65 11.93
CA LEU A 27 53.97 -5.46 13.11
C LEU A 27 54.74 -6.74 12.75
N GLY A 28 54.42 -7.37 11.62
CA GLY A 28 55.17 -8.50 11.08
C GLY A 28 56.58 -8.13 10.62
N LEU A 29 56.77 -6.94 10.06
CA LEU A 29 58.09 -6.42 9.71
C LEU A 29 58.92 -6.07 10.96
N LEU A 30 58.28 -5.46 11.97
CA LEU A 30 58.91 -5.16 13.25
C LEU A 30 59.28 -6.41 14.07
N SER A 31 58.54 -7.51 13.89
CA SER A 31 58.92 -8.81 14.47
C SER A 31 60.09 -9.45 13.72
N LEU A 32 60.15 -9.29 12.39
CA LEU A 32 61.26 -9.76 11.55
C LEU A 32 62.56 -8.99 11.77
N THR A 33 62.51 -7.69 12.07
CA THR A 33 63.70 -6.87 12.34
C THR A 33 64.29 -7.07 13.75
N GLY A 34 63.71 -7.96 14.56
CA GLY A 34 64.28 -8.39 15.85
C GLY A 34 64.28 -7.33 16.96
N GLN A 35 63.67 -6.17 16.73
CA GLN A 35 63.63 -5.07 17.70
C GLN A 35 62.50 -5.25 18.74
N ILE A 36 61.56 -6.17 18.47
CA ILE A 36 60.56 -6.64 19.42
C ILE A 36 60.81 -8.13 19.62
N SER A 37 61.39 -8.49 20.76
CA SER A 37 61.36 -9.87 21.26
C SER A 37 59.92 -10.22 21.61
N LEU A 38 59.12 -10.59 20.61
CA LEU A 38 57.92 -11.39 20.83
C LEU A 38 58.42 -12.74 21.35
N GLY A 39 58.62 -12.81 22.66
CA GLY A 39 58.88 -14.07 23.34
C GLY A 39 57.76 -15.06 23.04
N LYS A 40 57.92 -16.29 23.53
CA LYS A 40 56.94 -17.39 23.46
C LYS A 40 55.51 -17.01 23.91
N ASP A 41 55.36 -15.81 24.48
CA ASP A 41 54.12 -15.14 24.85
C ASP A 41 53.78 -14.02 23.85
N ALA A 42 53.54 -14.35 22.57
CA ALA A 42 52.74 -13.47 21.71
C ALA A 42 51.42 -13.26 22.47
N PRO A 43 51.09 -12.03 22.90
CA PRO A 43 50.36 -11.94 24.14
C PRO A 43 48.89 -12.24 23.86
N ALA A 44 48.38 -13.30 24.50
CA ALA A 44 47.08 -13.92 24.24
C ALA A 44 45.91 -12.93 24.17
N TRP A 45 46.06 -11.75 24.79
CA TRP A 45 45.10 -10.66 24.72
C TRP A 45 44.88 -10.11 23.30
N VAL A 46 45.88 -10.13 22.41
CA VAL A 46 45.72 -9.65 21.02
C VAL A 46 44.81 -10.59 20.22
N GLN A 47 44.97 -11.90 20.41
CA GLN A 47 44.11 -12.91 19.78
C GLN A 47 42.69 -12.83 20.33
N ALA A 48 42.53 -12.62 21.64
CA ALA A 48 41.23 -12.46 22.28
C ALA A 48 40.50 -11.21 21.75
N ILE A 49 41.16 -10.05 21.67
CA ILE A 49 40.57 -8.82 21.12
C ILE A 49 40.23 -9.00 19.63
N GLY A 50 41.13 -9.61 18.85
CA GLY A 50 40.87 -9.91 17.44
C GLY A 50 39.62 -10.77 17.23
N SER A 51 39.43 -11.80 18.07
CA SER A 51 38.24 -12.66 18.00
C SER A 51 36.95 -11.90 18.33
N ILE A 52 36.97 -11.04 19.34
CA ILE A 52 35.80 -10.24 19.74
C ILE A 52 35.43 -9.25 18.63
N VAL A 53 36.42 -8.56 18.06
CA VAL A 53 36.20 -7.62 16.95
C VAL A 53 35.67 -8.34 15.71
N ALA A 54 36.21 -9.52 15.38
CA ALA A 54 35.72 -10.32 14.25
C ALA A 54 34.26 -10.75 14.44
N ILE A 55 33.88 -11.19 15.64
CA ILE A 55 32.49 -11.55 15.97
C ILE A 55 31.57 -10.33 15.88
N LEU A 56 31.98 -9.17 16.41
CA LEU A 56 31.19 -7.94 16.34
C LEU A 56 30.95 -7.49 14.89
N ILE A 57 31.97 -7.54 14.03
CA ILE A 57 31.83 -7.20 12.60
C ILE A 57 30.92 -8.21 11.89
N ALA A 58 31.05 -9.51 12.21
CA ALA A 58 30.22 -10.56 11.62
C ALA A 58 28.72 -10.38 11.91
N VAL A 59 28.35 -9.74 13.02
CA VAL A 59 26.94 -9.43 13.36
C VAL A 59 26.51 -8.03 12.89
N ALA A 60 27.42 -7.06 12.92
CA ALA A 60 27.13 -5.67 12.53
C ALA A 60 26.89 -5.53 11.02
N VAL A 61 27.61 -6.27 10.18
CA VAL A 61 27.46 -6.17 8.71
C VAL A 61 26.11 -6.70 8.21
N PRO A 62 25.63 -7.90 8.60
CA PRO A 62 24.32 -8.39 8.20
C PRO A 62 23.17 -7.50 8.68
N SER A 63 23.23 -7.02 9.92
CA SER A 63 22.20 -6.13 10.48
C SER A 63 22.13 -4.79 9.75
N ALA A 64 23.27 -4.18 9.41
CA ALA A 64 23.32 -2.98 8.58
C ALA A 64 22.77 -3.23 7.15
N GLN A 65 23.08 -4.39 6.56
CA GLN A 65 22.56 -4.77 5.25
C GLN A 65 21.04 -5.00 5.25
N HIS A 66 20.52 -5.68 6.27
CA HIS A 66 19.07 -5.85 6.45
C HIS A 66 18.37 -4.50 6.55
N TYR A 67 18.86 -3.61 7.42
CA TYR A 67 18.29 -2.27 7.58
C TYR A 67 18.27 -1.44 6.28
N LEU A 68 19.37 -1.47 5.53
CA LEU A 68 19.45 -0.78 4.24
C LEU A 68 18.53 -1.40 3.19
N THR A 69 18.33 -2.71 3.23
CA THR A 69 17.46 -3.44 2.31
C THR A 69 16.00 -3.17 2.61
N GLU A 70 15.58 -3.20 3.87
CA GLU A 70 14.24 -2.82 4.32
C GLU A 70 13.89 -1.41 3.87
N ARG A 71 14.77 -0.44 4.09
CA ARG A 71 14.56 0.94 3.63
C ARG A 71 14.46 1.08 2.12
N LYS A 72 15.18 0.27 1.34
CA LYS A 72 15.04 0.27 -0.13
C LYS A 72 13.71 -0.34 -0.56
N GLN A 73 13.33 -1.46 0.05
CA GLN A 73 12.05 -2.12 -0.20
C GLN A 73 10.87 -1.21 0.14
N GLU A 74 10.91 -0.51 1.29
CA GLU A 74 9.89 0.48 1.66
C GLU A 74 9.72 1.57 0.61
N ARG A 75 10.83 2.09 0.07
CA ARG A 75 10.80 3.10 -1.00
C ARG A 75 10.20 2.55 -2.29
N GLU A 76 10.64 1.37 -2.71
CA GLU A 76 10.09 0.72 -3.90
C GLU A 76 8.60 0.42 -3.76
N MET A 77 8.15 -0.01 -2.58
CA MET A 77 6.73 -0.21 -2.28
C MET A 77 5.96 1.10 -2.33
N ALA A 78 6.51 2.18 -1.76
CA ALA A 78 5.88 3.51 -1.80
C ALA A 78 5.76 4.05 -3.23
N ASP A 79 6.80 3.88 -4.05
CA ASP A 79 6.79 4.31 -5.45
C ASP A 79 5.77 3.51 -6.27
N LYS A 80 5.69 2.18 -6.05
CA LYS A 80 4.65 1.33 -6.65
C LYS A 80 3.26 1.75 -6.24
N ALA A 81 3.02 1.97 -4.93
CA ALA A 81 1.74 2.43 -4.40
C ALA A 81 1.33 3.77 -5.02
N ARG A 82 2.26 4.70 -5.17
CA ARG A 82 2.01 6.00 -5.79
C ARG A 82 1.68 5.89 -7.28
N SER A 83 2.44 5.08 -8.02
CA SER A 83 2.19 4.84 -9.45
C SER A 83 0.84 4.18 -9.69
N LEU A 84 0.51 3.15 -8.90
CA LEU A 84 -0.76 2.45 -8.98
C LEU A 84 -1.92 3.36 -8.54
N GLY A 85 -1.70 4.17 -7.51
CA GLY A 85 -2.65 5.17 -7.02
C GLY A 85 -3.01 6.21 -8.09
N LEU A 86 -2.02 6.76 -8.82
CA LEU A 86 -2.27 7.69 -9.93
C LEU A 86 -3.13 7.06 -11.04
N MET A 87 -2.83 5.80 -11.37
CA MET A 87 -3.58 5.08 -12.41
C MET A 87 -5.04 4.82 -11.97
N LEU A 88 -5.26 4.51 -10.70
CA LEU A 88 -6.57 4.13 -10.18
C LEU A 88 -7.44 5.30 -9.75
N LEU A 89 -6.85 6.45 -9.40
CA LEU A 89 -7.57 7.62 -8.89
C LEU A 89 -8.79 8.03 -9.73
N PRO A 90 -8.70 8.22 -11.07
CA PRO A 90 -9.86 8.61 -11.86
C PRO A 90 -10.98 7.56 -11.83
N HIS A 91 -10.62 6.27 -11.75
CA HIS A 91 -11.60 5.18 -11.69
C HIS A 91 -12.24 5.05 -10.31
N ILE A 92 -11.50 5.35 -9.24
CA ILE A 92 -12.05 5.41 -7.88
C ILE A 92 -13.02 6.57 -7.76
N GLN A 93 -12.69 7.74 -8.32
CA GLN A 93 -13.58 8.90 -8.37
C GLN A 93 -14.85 8.60 -9.16
N GLU A 94 -14.73 8.07 -10.38
CA GLU A 94 -15.87 7.65 -11.20
C GLU A 94 -16.74 6.60 -10.49
N PHE A 95 -16.13 5.72 -9.69
CA PHE A 95 -16.87 4.72 -8.91
C PHE A 95 -17.62 5.36 -7.74
N ALA A 96 -16.97 6.29 -7.03
CA ALA A 96 -17.58 7.04 -5.94
C ALA A 96 -18.73 7.92 -6.43
N GLU A 97 -18.55 8.62 -7.56
CA GLU A 97 -19.59 9.45 -8.19
C GLU A 97 -20.81 8.63 -8.59
N ARG A 98 -20.62 7.48 -9.24
CA ARG A 98 -21.73 6.57 -9.59
C ARG A 98 -22.48 6.07 -8.36
N ASN A 99 -21.76 5.73 -7.29
CA ASN A 99 -22.39 5.30 -6.05
C ASN A 99 -23.14 6.46 -5.39
N ASN A 100 -22.57 7.67 -5.40
CA ASN A 100 -23.21 8.86 -4.85
C ASN A 100 -24.47 9.28 -5.63
N ALA A 101 -24.50 9.08 -6.95
CA ALA A 101 -25.66 9.36 -7.79
C ALA A 101 -26.90 8.56 -7.36
N VAL A 102 -26.72 7.34 -6.85
CA VAL A 102 -27.82 6.52 -6.29
C VAL A 102 -28.54 7.27 -5.17
N TRP A 103 -27.82 8.02 -4.34
CA TRP A 103 -28.41 8.73 -3.21
C TRP A 103 -28.95 10.11 -3.57
N THR A 104 -28.49 10.68 -4.68
CA THR A 104 -28.80 12.06 -5.08
C THR A 104 -29.99 12.08 -6.03
N ASP A 105 -30.07 11.10 -6.95
CA ASP A 105 -30.97 11.13 -8.10
C ASP A 105 -31.94 9.93 -8.15
N GLU A 106 -31.77 8.92 -7.27
CA GLU A 106 -32.68 7.78 -7.16
C GLU A 106 -33.26 7.72 -5.74
N ASP A 107 -34.56 7.92 -5.56
CA ASP A 107 -35.20 7.79 -4.26
C ASP A 107 -35.49 6.30 -3.96
N PRO A 108 -34.78 5.67 -3.00
CA PRO A 108 -35.01 4.27 -2.65
C PRO A 108 -36.43 4.01 -2.14
N ASP A 109 -37.08 5.02 -1.55
CA ASP A 109 -38.36 4.93 -0.84
C ASP A 109 -39.59 5.10 -1.73
N GLU A 110 -39.44 5.60 -2.97
CA GLU A 110 -40.57 5.96 -3.84
C GLU A 110 -41.53 4.76 -4.10
N HIS A 111 -41.03 3.52 -4.07
CA HIS A 111 -41.79 2.31 -4.40
C HIS A 111 -41.89 1.29 -3.24
N ALA A 112 -41.37 1.60 -2.06
CA ALA A 112 -41.27 0.64 -0.95
C ALA A 112 -42.63 0.24 -0.36
N GLN A 113 -43.65 1.09 -0.49
CA GLN A 113 -44.98 0.84 0.11
C GLN A 113 -45.84 -0.15 -0.68
N SER A 114 -45.58 -0.38 -1.97
CA SER A 114 -46.45 -1.18 -2.84
C SER A 114 -46.02 -2.64 -3.03
N LEU A 115 -44.77 -2.99 -2.69
CA LEU A 115 -44.18 -4.29 -2.99
C LEU A 115 -43.89 -5.17 -1.76
N GLY A 116 -44.03 -4.62 -0.56
CA GLY A 116 -43.68 -5.29 0.71
C GLY A 116 -42.27 -4.94 1.19
N GLU A 117 -41.96 -5.23 2.45
CA GLU A 117 -40.74 -4.76 3.14
C GLU A 117 -39.42 -5.21 2.47
N ASP A 118 -39.44 -6.34 1.73
CA ASP A 118 -38.27 -6.99 1.13
C ASP A 118 -38.27 -7.00 -0.42
N ALA A 119 -39.22 -6.33 -1.09
CA ALA A 119 -39.25 -6.24 -2.54
C ALA A 119 -39.12 -4.78 -2.98
N CYS A 120 -38.08 -4.48 -3.76
CA CYS A 120 -37.79 -3.13 -4.22
C CYS A 120 -37.43 -3.15 -5.70
N VAL A 121 -37.82 -2.11 -6.41
CA VAL A 121 -37.42 -1.93 -7.80
C VAL A 121 -36.03 -1.30 -7.80
N ILE A 122 -35.08 -1.95 -8.45
CA ILE A 122 -33.74 -1.39 -8.62
C ILE A 122 -33.81 -0.41 -9.77
N GLY A 123 -33.50 0.86 -9.50
CA GLY A 123 -33.36 1.86 -10.54
C GLY A 123 -32.05 1.70 -11.31
N PRO A 124 -31.96 2.37 -12.46
CA PRO A 124 -30.82 2.23 -13.37
C PRO A 124 -29.49 2.73 -12.75
N LEU A 125 -29.54 3.67 -11.80
CA LEU A 125 -28.34 4.19 -11.14
C LEU A 125 -27.82 3.19 -10.12
N ALA A 126 -28.70 2.58 -9.33
CA ALA A 126 -28.35 1.49 -8.43
C ALA A 126 -27.75 0.29 -9.19
N GLU A 127 -28.32 -0.10 -10.34
CA GLU A 127 -27.75 -1.16 -11.19
C GLU A 127 -26.36 -0.76 -11.74
N SER A 128 -26.18 0.49 -12.15
CA SER A 128 -24.89 1.03 -12.60
C SER A 128 -23.82 1.04 -11.49
N ALA A 129 -24.21 1.45 -10.28
CA ALA A 129 -23.33 1.51 -9.10
C ALA A 129 -22.81 0.13 -8.65
N LEU A 130 -23.51 -0.95 -9.02
CA LEU A 130 -23.05 -2.30 -8.75
C LEU A 130 -21.94 -2.77 -9.70
N ASN A 131 -21.65 -2.03 -10.77
CA ASN A 131 -20.62 -2.38 -11.73
C ASN A 131 -19.28 -1.77 -11.33
N ILE A 132 -18.35 -2.65 -10.94
CA ILE A 132 -16.99 -2.27 -10.64
C ILE A 132 -16.32 -1.79 -11.95
N PRO A 133 -15.63 -0.64 -11.95
CA PRO A 133 -14.92 -0.15 -13.13
C PRO A 133 -13.91 -1.21 -13.64
N PRO A 134 -13.84 -1.48 -14.95
CA PRO A 134 -13.00 -2.55 -15.50
C PRO A 134 -11.51 -2.33 -15.22
N ALA A 135 -11.06 -1.07 -15.15
CA ALA A 135 -9.70 -0.74 -14.77
C ALA A 135 -9.34 -1.19 -13.34
N ILE A 136 -10.29 -1.13 -12.41
CA ILE A 136 -10.11 -1.62 -11.03
C ILE A 136 -10.06 -3.15 -11.02
N THR A 137 -10.95 -3.80 -11.77
CA THR A 137 -10.97 -5.27 -11.89
C THR A 137 -9.69 -5.81 -12.52
N ALA A 138 -9.14 -5.13 -13.53
CA ALA A 138 -7.92 -5.53 -14.22
C ALA A 138 -6.68 -5.57 -13.31
N VAL A 139 -6.69 -4.79 -12.22
CA VAL A 139 -5.56 -4.71 -11.28
C VAL A 139 -5.91 -5.24 -9.89
N ILE A 140 -7.01 -5.99 -9.75
CA ILE A 140 -7.51 -6.45 -8.45
C ILE A 140 -6.48 -7.25 -7.65
N SER A 141 -5.69 -8.10 -8.33
CA SER A 141 -4.62 -8.89 -7.72
C SER A 141 -3.48 -8.04 -7.17
N ARG A 142 -3.33 -6.81 -7.67
CA ARG A 142 -2.27 -5.85 -7.34
C ARG A 142 -2.73 -4.74 -6.40
N ILE A 143 -4.01 -4.69 -6.03
CA ILE A 143 -4.54 -3.65 -5.12
C ILE A 143 -3.78 -3.64 -3.79
N HIS A 144 -3.30 -4.78 -3.31
CA HIS A 144 -2.47 -4.86 -2.10
C HIS A 144 -1.18 -4.04 -2.17
N GLU A 145 -0.66 -3.75 -3.38
CA GLU A 145 0.50 -2.90 -3.60
C GLU A 145 0.23 -1.42 -3.23
N LEU A 146 -1.04 -1.00 -3.09
CA LEU A 146 -1.40 0.33 -2.59
C LEU A 146 -1.14 0.51 -1.08
N GLY A 147 -0.79 -0.57 -0.37
CA GLY A 147 -0.56 -0.55 1.07
C GLY A 147 -1.83 -0.13 1.83
N PRO A 148 -1.78 0.83 2.78
CA PRO A 148 -2.94 1.24 3.56
C PRO A 148 -4.11 1.77 2.73
N ALA A 149 -3.87 2.31 1.54
CA ALA A 149 -4.96 2.78 0.67
C ALA A 149 -5.79 1.61 0.08
N ALA A 150 -5.21 0.40 -0.02
CA ALA A 150 -5.86 -0.78 -0.56
C ALA A 150 -7.15 -1.16 0.19
N GLU A 151 -7.16 -0.98 1.51
CA GLU A 151 -8.22 -1.42 2.42
C GLU A 151 -9.59 -0.86 2.04
N GLY A 152 -9.66 0.45 1.75
CA GLY A 152 -10.91 1.10 1.38
C GLY A 152 -11.43 0.58 0.04
N LEU A 153 -10.55 0.41 -0.94
CA LEU A 153 -10.91 -0.13 -2.25
C LEU A 153 -11.33 -1.60 -2.18
N GLN A 154 -10.63 -2.43 -1.42
CA GLN A 154 -10.99 -3.84 -1.19
C GLN A 154 -12.35 -3.97 -0.50
N ARG A 155 -12.60 -3.15 0.52
CA ARG A 155 -13.89 -3.11 1.21
C ARG A 155 -15.02 -2.68 0.28
N ALA A 156 -14.78 -1.67 -0.57
CA ALA A 156 -15.74 -1.23 -1.57
C ALA A 156 -16.08 -2.36 -2.57
N ILE A 157 -15.06 -3.04 -3.12
CA ILE A 157 -15.25 -4.18 -4.02
C ILE A 157 -16.04 -5.31 -3.36
N TYR A 158 -15.68 -5.65 -2.11
CA TYR A 158 -16.38 -6.67 -1.34
C TYR A 158 -17.85 -6.30 -1.12
N ASN A 159 -18.13 -5.06 -0.68
CA ASN A 159 -19.48 -4.60 -0.40
C ASN A 159 -20.37 -4.56 -1.64
N VAL A 160 -19.85 -4.12 -2.79
CA VAL A 160 -20.59 -4.15 -4.06
C VAL A 160 -20.85 -5.57 -4.53
N THR A 161 -19.88 -6.46 -4.40
CA THR A 161 -20.06 -7.88 -4.73
C THR A 161 -21.12 -8.49 -3.82
N ARG A 162 -21.09 -8.17 -2.53
CA ARG A 162 -22.07 -8.64 -1.56
C ARG A 162 -23.46 -8.07 -1.81
N ALA A 163 -23.56 -6.80 -2.18
CA ALA A 163 -24.84 -6.17 -2.54
C ALA A 163 -25.45 -6.85 -3.76
N ARG A 164 -24.63 -7.19 -4.76
CA ARG A 164 -25.04 -7.95 -5.95
C ARG A 164 -25.53 -9.36 -5.59
N GLU A 165 -24.87 -10.05 -4.67
CA GLU A 165 -25.31 -11.39 -4.20
C GLU A 165 -26.64 -11.35 -3.44
N LEU A 166 -26.92 -10.25 -2.72
CA LEU A 166 -28.18 -10.09 -1.98
C LEU A 166 -29.37 -9.82 -2.91
N MET A 167 -29.14 -9.48 -4.17
CA MET A 167 -30.20 -9.26 -5.14
C MET A 167 -30.67 -10.58 -5.74
N ILE A 168 -31.91 -10.94 -5.45
CA ILE A 168 -32.62 -11.97 -6.22
C ILE A 168 -33.37 -11.23 -7.33
N VAL A 169 -32.83 -11.25 -8.55
CA VAL A 169 -33.48 -10.61 -9.70
C VAL A 169 -34.66 -11.46 -10.14
N THR A 170 -35.87 -10.99 -9.83
CA THR A 170 -37.12 -11.62 -10.26
C THR A 170 -37.49 -10.95 -11.58
N GLY A 171 -37.43 -11.67 -12.70
CA GLY A 171 -37.36 -11.13 -14.09
C GLY A 171 -38.50 -10.23 -14.61
N ALA A 172 -39.29 -9.57 -13.78
CA ALA A 172 -40.23 -8.54 -14.18
C ALA A 172 -39.46 -7.24 -14.46
N THR A 173 -39.58 -6.73 -15.70
CA THR A 173 -39.11 -5.40 -16.07
C THR A 173 -40.28 -4.44 -15.90
N VAL A 174 -40.15 -3.41 -15.07
CA VAL A 174 -41.19 -2.40 -14.88
C VAL A 174 -40.78 -1.16 -15.67
N GLU A 175 -41.63 -0.76 -16.62
CA GLU A 175 -41.46 0.50 -17.37
C GLU A 175 -42.07 1.64 -16.57
N HIS A 176 -41.24 2.60 -16.15
CA HIS A 176 -41.71 3.76 -15.40
C HIS A 176 -41.83 4.98 -16.32
N LEU A 177 -42.97 5.67 -16.21
CA LEU A 177 -43.26 6.96 -16.81
C LEU A 177 -43.16 8.02 -15.70
N GLN A 178 -41.94 8.46 -15.38
CA GLN A 178 -41.77 9.79 -14.77
C GLN A 178 -41.88 10.83 -15.89
N SER A 179 -42.15 12.10 -15.56
CA SER A 179 -42.26 13.23 -16.51
C SER A 179 -40.95 13.50 -17.27
N GLY A 180 -40.55 12.56 -18.14
CA GLY A 180 -39.21 12.36 -18.70
C GLY A 180 -39.15 11.04 -19.49
N PRO A 181 -37.96 10.59 -19.93
CA PRO A 181 -37.84 9.39 -20.78
C PRO A 181 -38.22 8.10 -20.04
N LEU A 182 -38.69 7.10 -20.79
CA LEU A 182 -39.00 5.75 -20.29
C LEU A 182 -37.74 5.05 -19.80
N TYR A 183 -37.72 4.65 -18.53
CA TYR A 183 -36.65 3.83 -17.97
C TYR A 183 -37.15 2.41 -17.67
N LYS A 184 -36.34 1.42 -18.08
CA LYS A 184 -36.56 0.00 -17.77
C LYS A 184 -35.89 -0.30 -16.44
N SER A 185 -36.68 -0.59 -15.42
CA SER A 185 -36.20 -1.03 -14.13
C SER A 185 -36.37 -2.54 -13.99
N ARG A 186 -35.50 -3.20 -13.22
CA ARG A 186 -35.64 -4.62 -12.90
C ARG A 186 -36.19 -4.75 -11.49
N MET A 187 -37.25 -5.53 -11.35
CA MET A 187 -37.76 -5.88 -10.05
C MET A 187 -36.77 -6.86 -9.38
N ALA A 188 -36.29 -6.53 -8.18
CA ALA A 188 -35.44 -7.42 -7.42
C ALA A 188 -35.98 -7.56 -6.00
N THR A 189 -35.86 -8.75 -5.46
CA THR A 189 -36.22 -9.01 -4.06
C THR A 189 -34.92 -8.97 -3.26
N TYR A 190 -34.83 -8.01 -2.33
CA TYR A 190 -33.69 -7.84 -1.44
C TYR A 190 -34.07 -7.00 -0.22
N SER A 191 -33.35 -7.22 0.87
CA SER A 191 -33.49 -6.39 2.07
C SER A 191 -32.89 -5.01 1.78
N LYS A 192 -33.77 -4.01 1.66
CA LYS A 192 -33.42 -2.63 1.34
C LYS A 192 -32.34 -2.06 2.24
N SER A 193 -32.52 -2.19 3.56
CA SER A 193 -31.58 -1.68 4.56
C SER A 193 -30.19 -2.28 4.42
N LYS A 194 -30.09 -3.59 4.13
CA LYS A 194 -28.81 -4.27 3.91
C LYS A 194 -28.15 -3.82 2.61
N PHE A 195 -28.91 -3.72 1.52
CA PHE A 195 -28.38 -3.34 0.22
C PHE A 195 -27.85 -1.90 0.22
N TYR A 196 -28.67 -0.95 0.62
CA TYR A 196 -28.30 0.46 0.68
C TYR A 196 -27.24 0.72 1.75
N GLY A 197 -27.25 -0.01 2.87
CA GLY A 197 -26.16 0.02 3.85
C GLY A 197 -24.81 -0.39 3.24
N LEU A 198 -24.78 -1.42 2.39
CA LEU A 198 -23.55 -1.83 1.69
C LEU A 198 -23.09 -0.80 0.67
N LEU A 199 -24.00 -0.15 -0.06
CA LEU A 199 -23.65 0.91 -0.99
C LEU A 199 -23.09 2.14 -0.25
N TRP A 200 -23.68 2.50 0.88
CA TRP A 200 -23.18 3.59 1.72
C TRP A 200 -21.77 3.31 2.26
N ASP A 201 -21.56 2.10 2.80
CA ASP A 201 -20.25 1.66 3.26
C ASP A 201 -19.22 1.62 2.11
N THR A 202 -19.66 1.29 0.90
CA THR A 202 -18.82 1.34 -0.31
C THR A 202 -18.36 2.76 -0.58
N LEU A 203 -19.28 3.73 -0.60
CA LEU A 203 -18.95 5.13 -0.83
C LEU A 203 -17.96 5.66 0.23
N ALA A 204 -18.22 5.38 1.51
CA ALA A 204 -17.33 5.77 2.60
C ALA A 204 -15.91 5.15 2.45
N ALA A 205 -15.84 3.88 2.04
CA ALA A 205 -14.58 3.18 1.83
C ALA A 205 -13.82 3.71 0.61
N LEU A 206 -14.50 4.04 -0.49
CA LEU A 206 -13.91 4.67 -1.68
C LEU A 206 -13.33 6.05 -1.36
N THR A 207 -14.09 6.89 -0.66
CA THR A 207 -13.61 8.22 -0.20
C THR A 207 -12.39 8.09 0.70
N THR A 208 -12.38 7.12 1.61
CA THR A 208 -11.22 6.85 2.46
C THR A 208 -10.00 6.42 1.64
N SER A 209 -10.19 5.54 0.66
CA SER A 209 -9.13 5.10 -0.25
C SER A 209 -8.59 6.27 -1.07
N GLN A 210 -9.47 7.11 -1.62
CA GLN A 210 -9.10 8.30 -2.38
C GLN A 210 -8.25 9.25 -1.53
N ASN A 211 -8.71 9.61 -0.33
CA ASN A 211 -7.98 10.50 0.59
C ASN A 211 -6.59 9.94 0.94
N ARG A 212 -6.48 8.62 1.13
CA ARG A 212 -5.19 7.96 1.41
C ARG A 212 -4.25 7.97 0.19
N ILE A 213 -4.78 7.78 -1.03
CA ILE A 213 -4.01 7.89 -2.27
C ILE A 213 -3.54 9.34 -2.46
N GLU A 214 -4.42 10.31 -2.31
CA GLU A 214 -4.10 11.74 -2.41
C GLU A 214 -3.02 12.15 -1.40
N ALA A 215 -3.05 11.61 -0.19
CA ALA A 215 -2.03 11.86 0.83
C ALA A 215 -0.61 11.44 0.39
N PHE A 216 -0.45 10.52 -0.56
CA PHE A 216 0.86 10.20 -1.15
C PHE A 216 1.46 11.36 -1.97
N PHE A 217 0.62 12.27 -2.45
CA PHE A 217 1.04 13.41 -3.27
C PHE A 217 1.12 14.71 -2.45
N PHE A 218 0.27 14.85 -1.44
CA PHE A 218 0.20 16.06 -0.60
C PHE A 218 1.07 16.03 0.65
N ARG A 219 1.62 14.88 1.06
CA ARG A 219 2.73 14.91 2.02
C ARG A 219 3.89 15.63 1.35
N PRO A 220 4.29 16.84 1.82
CA PRO A 220 5.65 17.28 1.55
C PRO A 220 6.54 16.15 2.07
N SER A 221 7.67 15.93 1.41
CA SER A 221 8.76 15.09 1.91
C SER A 221 9.24 15.62 3.28
N ALA A 222 8.43 15.44 4.32
CA ALA A 222 8.77 15.62 5.71
C ALA A 222 9.60 14.41 6.09
N LEU A 223 10.86 14.45 5.67
CA LEU A 223 12.04 13.78 6.20
C LEU A 223 13.16 13.88 5.15
N ASN A 224 13.67 15.10 4.94
CA ASN A 224 15.10 15.25 5.10
C ASN A 224 15.34 15.42 6.62
N PRO A 225 15.73 14.37 7.37
CA PRO A 225 16.37 14.56 8.67
C PRO A 225 17.83 15.00 8.45
N SER A 226 17.99 16.12 7.75
CA SER A 226 19.27 16.79 7.59
C SER A 226 18.96 18.17 7.02
N ASP A 227 18.58 19.08 7.89
CA ASP A 227 19.22 20.40 7.97
C ASP A 227 20.03 20.43 9.26
#